data_AF-A7ELT3-F1
#
_entry.id   AF-A7ELT3-F1
#
_cell.length_a   1.000
_cell.length_b   1.000
_cell.length_c   1.000
_cell.angle_alpha   90.00
_cell.angle_beta   90.00
_cell.angle_gamma   90.00
#
_symmetry.space_group_name_H-M   'P 1'
#
loop_
_entity.id
_entity.type
_entity.pdbx_description
1 polymer ?
#
loop_
_entity_poly.entity_id
_entity_poly.type
_entity_poly.pdbx_seq_one_letter_code
_entity_poly.pdbx_strand_id
1 'polypeptide(L)'
;MCQRWYHSSIMKNDILYIYGGYETFVESNKHGARTGNVTMGTNNYMISVGMNESWNWTMASASLPLVSEQVFVPDSESSNAFSSVVLKGALFSGSPGGNQIYLYGGTEQSMNTSFYGYPDPTSPNQTLLSYDVTQNQWDSINVDSTIPEKPSSGSSADVPDQGLGFYFNGEINPGSSTETTSIPEGSSVPLEGMVMLNMTDNTTRNISTSAIDTNSRTGGILQYIPGIGENGKGILIQFGGMYRQAGNLSNELGTLAPMDQINIFDINSVYDGKNGTWYTQQASGNLPPRRIDSCTVVAAAPDNSSYNIYLYGGQDGDSVSYDDVFVLSLPSFKWIQVYEAVPGSPRFGHTCHLVGNRQMLTVGGAQKKYSSYCDWESSGVAIYDMYALSWTSAFHHDANSYIVPGNITDAIGGNGFAQITRPSKDFTNADVASLFNQTLLGTGTDNSSNANTTGGITSNSTALVSSPTNNIHHGASTGVIAGATIGAVAAVLILSYLLWIWRRSFMAAGTKDQGEARAESRQSLILEDAKAADWVRANVMSIAYDSSNPCHVPGIEGRTEQVHGKVES
;
A
#
# COMPACT_ATOMS: atom_id res chain seq x y z
N MET A 1 12.71 0.68 15.94
CA MET A 1 12.32 1.84 15.10
C MET A 1 11.67 2.93 15.94
N CYS A 2 11.95 4.20 15.62
CA CYS A 2 11.32 5.39 16.19
C CYS A 2 10.33 6.03 15.19
N GLN A 3 10.74 6.29 13.96
CA GLN A 3 9.91 6.75 12.83
C GLN A 3 10.51 6.23 11.51
N ARG A 4 9.69 6.09 10.46
CA ARG A 4 10.16 5.73 9.10
C ARG A 4 9.36 6.47 8.05
N TRP A 5 10.00 7.11 7.08
CA TRP A 5 9.28 7.87 6.03
C TRP A 5 10.04 7.87 4.70
N TYR A 6 9.31 8.19 3.62
CA TYR A 6 9.79 8.12 2.24
C TYR A 6 10.32 6.76 1.80
N HIS A 7 9.87 5.70 2.48
CA HIS A 7 10.04 4.32 2.06
C HIS A 7 9.01 3.98 0.98
N SER A 8 9.21 2.84 0.34
CA SER A 8 8.23 2.24 -0.57
C SER A 8 7.74 0.94 0.05
N SER A 9 6.50 0.57 -0.25
CA SER A 9 5.94 -0.69 0.25
C SER A 9 4.83 -1.19 -0.66
N ILE A 10 4.71 -2.49 -0.80
CA ILE A 10 3.76 -3.13 -1.71
C ILE A 10 3.20 -4.41 -1.11
N MET A 11 1.95 -4.72 -1.45
CA MET A 11 1.31 -5.99 -1.12
C MET A 11 1.56 -7.00 -2.24
N LYS A 12 1.97 -8.22 -1.90
CA LYS A 12 2.05 -9.35 -2.82
C LYS A 12 1.82 -10.65 -2.07
N ASN A 13 0.88 -11.49 -2.54
CA ASN A 13 0.59 -12.81 -1.96
C ASN A 13 0.39 -12.79 -0.43
N ASP A 14 -0.46 -11.88 0.06
CA ASP A 14 -0.72 -11.67 1.50
C ASP A 14 0.53 -11.35 2.34
N ILE A 15 1.55 -10.78 1.71
CA ILE A 15 2.74 -10.25 2.38
C ILE A 15 2.88 -8.78 2.03
N LEU A 16 3.06 -7.96 3.06
CA LEU A 16 3.47 -6.58 2.92
C LEU A 16 5.00 -6.52 2.88
N TYR A 17 5.55 -6.01 1.79
CA TYR A 17 6.97 -5.71 1.64
C TYR A 17 7.21 -4.22 1.90
N ILE A 18 8.22 -3.88 2.69
CA ILE A 18 8.62 -2.51 3.02
C ILE A 18 10.12 -2.38 2.75
N TYR A 19 10.52 -1.38 1.98
CA TYR A 19 11.90 -1.18 1.58
C TYR A 19 12.29 0.30 1.54
N GLY A 20 13.51 0.59 1.97
CA GLY A 20 14.10 1.92 1.84
C GLY A 20 13.51 2.98 2.76
N GLY A 21 13.74 4.24 2.37
CA GLY A 21 13.35 5.42 3.14
C GLY A 21 14.31 5.76 4.29
N TYR A 22 13.97 6.84 4.99
CA TYR A 22 14.65 7.21 6.24
C TYR A 22 14.06 6.44 7.41
N GLU A 23 14.90 6.18 8.40
CA GLU A 23 14.50 5.69 9.71
C GLU A 23 15.27 6.41 10.82
N THR A 24 14.58 6.64 11.93
CA THR A 24 15.19 7.03 13.19
C THR A 24 15.30 5.82 14.11
N PHE A 25 16.52 5.61 14.61
CA PHE A 25 16.91 4.52 15.49
C PHE A 25 17.10 5.03 16.91
N VAL A 26 16.65 4.25 17.88
CA VAL A 26 16.76 4.49 19.33
C VAL A 26 17.00 3.15 20.02
N GLU A 27 17.55 3.17 21.24
CA GLU A 27 17.77 1.95 22.02
C GLU A 27 16.45 1.25 22.36
N SER A 28 15.42 2.02 22.71
CA SER A 28 14.06 1.50 22.86
C SER A 28 13.02 2.55 22.52
N ASN A 29 11.88 2.11 21.97
CA ASN A 29 10.67 2.90 21.78
C ASN A 29 9.48 2.11 22.34
N LYS A 30 8.88 2.61 23.43
CA LYS A 30 7.68 2.06 24.07
C LYS A 30 6.53 3.05 23.89
N HIS A 31 5.86 2.97 22.75
CA HIS A 31 4.75 3.85 22.39
C HIS A 31 5.08 5.35 22.58
N GLY A 32 6.20 5.76 22.00
CA GLY A 32 6.71 7.12 22.00
C GLY A 32 7.63 7.46 23.18
N ALA A 33 7.59 6.68 24.27
CA ALA A 33 8.59 6.77 25.32
C ALA A 33 9.89 6.10 24.87
N ARG A 34 10.98 6.87 24.73
CA ARG A 34 12.26 6.37 24.21
C ARG A 34 13.37 6.34 25.25
N THR A 35 14.33 5.44 25.07
CA THR A 35 15.66 5.49 25.71
C THR A 35 16.76 5.64 24.68
N GLY A 36 17.91 6.17 25.11
CA GLY A 36 19.05 6.43 24.24
C GLY A 36 18.91 7.67 23.36
N ASN A 37 19.96 7.92 22.55
CA ASN A 37 19.98 9.00 21.58
C ASN A 37 19.26 8.58 20.30
N VAL A 38 18.65 9.56 19.59
CA VAL A 38 18.14 9.31 18.24
C VAL A 38 19.28 9.38 17.24
N THR A 39 19.42 8.33 16.45
CA THR A 39 20.27 8.31 15.25
C THR A 39 19.38 8.24 14.03
N MET A 40 19.57 9.14 13.07
CA MET A 40 18.85 9.10 11.79
C MET A 40 19.73 8.45 10.72
N GLY A 41 19.15 7.60 9.89
CA GLY A 41 19.83 6.93 8.78
C GLY A 41 18.85 6.41 7.75
N THR A 42 19.36 5.67 6.78
CA THR A 42 18.55 4.93 5.80
C THR A 42 18.08 3.61 6.39
N ASN A 43 16.87 3.17 6.02
CA ASN A 43 16.39 1.85 6.36
C ASN A 43 16.89 0.84 5.32
N ASN A 44 17.91 0.10 5.72
CA ASN A 44 18.60 -0.85 4.86
C ASN A 44 17.95 -2.25 4.84
N TYR A 45 16.72 -2.37 5.33
CA TYR A 45 16.04 -3.64 5.47
C TYR A 45 14.94 -3.81 4.42
N MET A 46 14.85 -4.99 3.80
CA MET A 46 13.59 -5.49 3.26
C MET A 46 12.84 -6.15 4.40
N ILE A 47 11.73 -5.53 4.80
CA ILE A 47 10.87 -6.02 5.88
C ILE A 47 9.64 -6.64 5.24
N SER A 48 9.36 -7.90 5.60
CA SER A 48 8.20 -8.64 5.10
C SER A 48 7.26 -8.97 6.26
N VAL A 49 6.02 -8.48 6.20
CA VAL A 49 4.99 -8.71 7.23
C VAL A 49 3.87 -9.57 6.66
N GLY A 50 3.54 -10.66 7.36
CA GLY A 50 2.43 -11.54 7.00
C GLY A 50 1.08 -10.85 7.19
N MET A 51 0.21 -10.99 6.21
CA MET A 51 -1.13 -10.42 6.22
C MET A 51 -2.22 -11.49 6.11
N ASN A 52 -1.84 -12.77 6.16
CA ASN A 52 -2.72 -13.94 6.10
C ASN A 52 -3.37 -14.32 7.45
N GLU A 53 -3.01 -13.62 8.54
CA GLU A 53 -3.57 -13.81 9.87
C GLU A 53 -3.86 -12.46 10.54
N SER A 54 -4.83 -12.45 11.44
CA SER A 54 -5.17 -11.25 12.21
C SER A 54 -4.11 -10.96 13.27
N TRP A 55 -3.78 -9.69 13.48
CA TRP A 55 -2.77 -9.26 14.46
C TRP A 55 -3.12 -7.92 15.09
N ASN A 56 -2.43 -7.55 16.17
CA ASN A 56 -2.65 -6.29 16.87
C ASN A 56 -1.30 -5.62 17.16
N TRP A 57 -1.05 -4.47 16.53
CA TRP A 57 0.26 -3.85 16.55
C TRP A 57 0.67 -3.26 17.90
N THR A 58 -0.28 -3.08 18.85
CA THR A 58 0.03 -2.61 20.22
C THR A 58 0.43 -3.73 21.17
N MET A 59 0.15 -4.98 20.81
CA MET A 59 0.61 -6.13 21.61
C MET A 59 2.11 -6.34 21.35
N ALA A 60 2.85 -6.83 22.35
CA ALA A 60 4.32 -7.01 22.33
C ALA A 60 4.85 -7.40 20.93
N SER A 61 6.03 -6.89 20.56
CA SER A 61 6.61 -6.94 19.19
C SER A 61 6.61 -8.31 18.49
N ALA A 62 6.40 -9.41 19.22
CA ALA A 62 6.11 -10.75 18.70
C ALA A 62 4.72 -10.92 18.06
N SER A 63 3.87 -9.88 18.04
CA SER A 63 2.49 -9.94 17.52
C SER A 63 2.37 -9.60 16.04
N LEU A 64 3.29 -8.82 15.48
CA LEU A 64 3.38 -8.67 14.03
C LEU A 64 4.00 -9.95 13.46
N PRO A 65 3.34 -10.63 12.50
CA PRO A 65 3.85 -11.85 11.90
C PRO A 65 4.98 -11.52 10.92
N LEU A 66 6.15 -11.13 11.44
CA LEU A 66 7.33 -10.84 10.65
C LEU A 66 7.75 -12.13 9.91
N VAL A 67 7.63 -12.13 8.58
CA VAL A 67 7.96 -13.27 7.71
C VAL A 67 9.46 -13.34 7.50
N SER A 68 10.08 -12.19 7.21
CA SER A 68 11.52 -12.07 7.05
C SER A 68 11.96 -10.62 7.25
N GLU A 69 13.21 -10.48 7.67
CA GLU A 69 13.93 -9.22 7.70
C GLU A 69 15.32 -9.48 7.12
N GLN A 70 15.63 -8.79 6.01
CA GLN A 70 16.90 -8.94 5.31
C GLN A 70 17.63 -7.61 5.29
N VAL A 71 18.89 -7.64 5.71
CA VAL A 71 19.74 -6.46 5.77
C VAL A 71 20.53 -6.35 4.48
N PHE A 72 20.39 -5.22 3.79
CA PHE A 72 21.19 -4.85 2.64
C PHE A 72 22.20 -3.80 3.08
N VAL A 73 23.35 -4.26 3.56
CA VAL A 73 24.49 -3.37 3.82
C VAL A 73 25.24 -3.17 2.49
N PRO A 74 25.65 -1.95 2.15
CA PRO A 74 26.58 -1.73 1.05
C PRO A 74 27.89 -2.46 1.34
N ASP A 75 28.05 -3.68 0.81
CA ASP A 75 29.28 -4.45 0.95
C ASP A 75 30.14 -4.22 -0.29
N SER A 76 31.29 -3.56 -0.11
CA SER A 76 32.21 -3.21 -1.19
C SER A 76 32.86 -4.41 -1.88
N GLU A 77 32.73 -5.61 -1.32
CA GLU A 77 33.41 -6.81 -1.83
C GLU A 77 32.51 -7.81 -2.58
N SER A 78 31.18 -7.65 -2.56
CA SER A 78 30.29 -8.57 -3.28
C SER A 78 29.92 -8.01 -4.66
N SER A 79 30.33 -8.72 -5.71
CA SER A 79 29.96 -8.42 -7.10
C SER A 79 28.45 -8.57 -7.39
N ASN A 80 27.66 -8.94 -6.39
CA ASN A 80 26.20 -9.11 -6.43
C ASN A 80 25.45 -8.16 -5.46
N ALA A 81 26.09 -7.10 -4.94
CA ALA A 81 25.44 -6.09 -4.10
C ALA A 81 24.54 -5.15 -4.95
N PHE A 82 23.38 -5.66 -5.37
CA PHE A 82 22.46 -4.97 -6.30
C PHE A 82 21.49 -3.99 -5.65
N SER A 83 21.63 -3.67 -4.35
CA SER A 83 20.61 -2.90 -3.64
C SER A 83 21.21 -1.65 -3.02
N SER A 84 21.11 -0.52 -3.72
CA SER A 84 21.15 0.75 -3.03
C SER A 84 19.82 0.99 -2.34
N VAL A 85 19.91 1.50 -1.13
CA VAL A 85 18.75 1.81 -0.31
C VAL A 85 18.24 3.16 -0.77
N VAL A 86 17.10 3.15 -1.45
CA VAL A 86 16.53 4.36 -2.06
C VAL A 86 15.45 4.99 -1.19
N LEU A 87 15.23 6.27 -1.40
CA LEU A 87 14.11 7.03 -0.90
C LEU A 87 13.22 7.51 -2.05
N LYS A 88 11.92 7.62 -1.79
CA LYS A 88 10.93 8.17 -2.73
C LYS A 88 10.94 7.49 -4.12
N GLY A 89 11.29 6.21 -4.17
CA GLY A 89 11.05 5.33 -5.31
C GLY A 89 9.65 4.72 -5.26
N ALA A 90 9.36 3.78 -6.15
CA ALA A 90 8.09 3.06 -6.17
C ALA A 90 8.30 1.55 -6.23
N LEU A 91 7.56 0.81 -5.40
CA LEU A 91 7.47 -0.64 -5.48
C LEU A 91 6.19 -1.05 -6.23
N PHE A 92 6.31 -2.04 -7.11
CA PHE A 92 5.22 -2.63 -7.87
C PHE A 92 5.15 -4.14 -7.61
N SER A 93 3.94 -4.68 -7.60
CA SER A 93 3.71 -6.06 -7.16
C SER A 93 4.04 -7.08 -8.24
N GLY A 94 4.26 -6.65 -9.49
CA GLY A 94 4.58 -7.51 -10.62
C GLY A 94 3.35 -8.13 -11.28
N SER A 95 3.58 -9.14 -12.10
CA SER A 95 2.51 -9.88 -12.77
C SER A 95 1.77 -10.85 -11.83
N PRO A 96 0.48 -11.15 -12.09
CA PRO A 96 -0.26 -12.16 -11.33
C PRO A 96 0.44 -13.51 -11.37
N GLY A 97 0.67 -14.11 -10.20
CA GLY A 97 1.34 -15.40 -10.08
C GLY A 97 2.87 -15.36 -10.28
N GLY A 98 3.46 -14.21 -10.62
CA GLY A 98 4.91 -14.02 -10.61
C GLY A 98 5.47 -13.95 -9.19
N ASN A 99 6.76 -14.26 -9.03
CA ASN A 99 7.46 -14.20 -7.74
C ASN A 99 8.24 -12.90 -7.52
N GLN A 100 8.18 -11.97 -8.48
CA GLN A 100 8.96 -10.74 -8.44
C GLN A 100 8.12 -9.58 -7.89
N ILE A 101 8.76 -8.73 -7.09
CA ILE A 101 8.37 -7.32 -6.92
C ILE A 101 9.38 -6.46 -7.67
N TYR A 102 8.98 -5.24 -8.05
CA TYR A 102 9.82 -4.35 -8.85
C TYR A 102 10.02 -3.04 -8.13
N LEU A 103 11.24 -2.52 -8.14
CA LEU A 103 11.59 -1.20 -7.63
C LEU A 103 11.96 -0.30 -8.81
N TYR A 104 11.24 0.81 -8.96
CA TYR A 104 11.54 1.81 -9.98
C TYR A 104 11.99 3.11 -9.33
N GLY A 105 13.15 3.59 -9.77
CA GLY A 105 13.74 4.85 -9.37
C GLY A 105 14.01 4.97 -7.87
N GLY A 106 13.88 6.20 -7.38
CA GLY A 106 14.30 6.62 -6.05
C GLY A 106 15.67 7.31 -6.05
N THR A 107 16.01 7.89 -4.91
CA THR A 107 17.27 8.62 -4.69
C THR A 107 18.01 8.07 -3.48
N GLU A 108 19.34 8.01 -3.55
CA GLU A 108 20.22 7.73 -2.41
C GLU A 108 20.56 8.98 -1.59
N GLN A 109 19.94 10.13 -1.87
CA GLN A 109 20.19 11.36 -1.12
C GLN A 109 19.87 11.16 0.37
N SER A 110 20.87 11.32 1.23
CA SER A 110 20.71 11.17 2.69
C SER A 110 20.96 12.46 3.44
N MET A 111 20.14 12.72 4.45
CA MET A 111 20.39 13.77 5.45
C MET A 111 21.54 13.43 6.42
N ASN A 112 22.02 12.17 6.43
CA ASN A 112 23.16 11.74 7.24
C ASN A 112 24.05 10.78 6.45
N THR A 113 25.08 11.33 5.80
CA THR A 113 26.08 10.56 5.03
C THR A 113 27.12 9.87 5.92
N SER A 114 27.15 10.19 7.22
CA SER A 114 28.03 9.52 8.19
C SER A 114 27.38 8.27 8.80
N PHE A 115 26.15 7.94 8.42
CA PHE A 115 25.48 6.70 8.85
C PHE A 115 26.19 5.50 8.23
N TYR A 116 26.48 4.46 9.02
CA TYR A 116 27.27 3.30 8.57
C TYR A 116 26.67 2.58 7.35
N GLY A 117 25.34 2.67 7.19
CA GLY A 117 24.60 2.06 6.09
C GLY A 117 24.30 3.01 4.92
N TYR A 118 24.89 4.20 4.89
CA TYR A 118 24.67 5.18 3.82
C TYR A 118 25.13 4.60 2.45
N PRO A 119 24.23 4.55 1.44
CA PRO A 119 24.61 4.15 0.09
C PRO A 119 25.08 5.35 -0.74
N ASP A 120 26.14 5.16 -1.52
CA ASP A 120 26.48 6.09 -2.60
C ASP A 120 25.51 5.94 -3.79
N PRO A 121 25.26 7.00 -4.57
CA PRO A 121 24.44 6.91 -5.77
C PRO A 121 24.96 5.86 -6.76
N THR A 122 24.04 5.06 -7.31
CA THR A 122 24.40 3.96 -8.20
C THR A 122 24.28 4.29 -9.69
N SER A 123 24.71 3.35 -10.54
CA SER A 123 24.67 3.51 -12.00
C SER A 123 23.24 3.78 -12.51
N PRO A 124 23.07 4.63 -13.54
CA PRO A 124 21.77 4.85 -14.20
C PRO A 124 21.10 3.57 -14.71
N ASN A 125 21.88 2.53 -15.01
CA ASN A 125 21.36 1.23 -15.45
C ASN A 125 20.58 0.48 -14.37
N GLN A 126 20.61 0.95 -13.11
CA GLN A 126 19.82 0.42 -11.99
C GLN A 126 18.54 1.24 -11.77
N THR A 127 17.93 1.73 -12.86
CA THR A 127 16.66 2.48 -12.80
C THR A 127 15.46 1.59 -12.50
N LEU A 128 15.45 0.36 -13.00
CA LEU A 128 14.42 -0.63 -12.71
C LEU A 128 15.09 -1.90 -12.20
N LEU A 129 14.70 -2.33 -11.01
CA LEU A 129 15.18 -3.56 -10.37
C LEU A 129 14.00 -4.49 -10.14
N SER A 130 14.24 -5.80 -10.25
CA SER A 130 13.31 -6.84 -9.79
C SER A 130 13.91 -7.59 -8.60
N TYR A 131 13.09 -7.91 -7.62
CA TYR A 131 13.44 -8.73 -6.48
C TYR A 131 12.61 -10.02 -6.50
N ASP A 132 13.27 -11.16 -6.64
CA ASP A 132 12.63 -12.47 -6.52
C ASP A 132 12.43 -12.80 -5.03
N VAL A 133 11.18 -12.81 -4.59
CA VAL A 133 10.83 -13.01 -3.18
C VAL A 133 11.06 -14.44 -2.68
N THR A 134 11.29 -15.39 -3.58
CA THR A 134 11.57 -16.80 -3.24
C THR A 134 13.07 -17.06 -3.14
N GLN A 135 13.86 -16.41 -3.99
CA GLN A 135 15.31 -16.56 -4.03
C GLN A 135 16.05 -15.52 -3.19
N ASN A 136 15.38 -14.43 -2.83
CA ASN A 136 15.98 -13.26 -2.17
C ASN A 136 17.13 -12.68 -3.00
N GLN A 137 16.87 -12.50 -4.29
CA GLN A 137 17.84 -12.05 -5.29
C GLN A 137 17.30 -10.82 -5.99
N TRP A 138 18.17 -9.84 -6.19
CA TRP A 138 17.90 -8.64 -7.00
C TRP A 138 18.53 -8.80 -8.38
N ASP A 139 17.80 -8.36 -9.39
CA ASP A 139 18.27 -8.27 -10.77
C ASP A 139 17.95 -6.89 -11.34
N SER A 140 18.83 -6.36 -12.20
CA SER A 140 18.58 -5.14 -12.95
C SER A 140 17.85 -5.43 -14.25
N ILE A 141 16.86 -4.60 -14.58
CA ILE A 141 16.12 -4.67 -15.83
C ILE A 141 16.48 -3.46 -16.68
N ASN A 142 16.86 -3.71 -17.93
CA ASN A 142 17.13 -2.65 -18.89
C ASN A 142 15.84 -1.89 -19.20
N VAL A 143 15.90 -0.57 -19.11
CA VAL A 143 14.81 0.33 -19.49
C VAL A 143 15.07 0.92 -20.88
N ASP A 144 14.01 1.30 -21.59
CA ASP A 144 14.12 2.07 -22.83
C ASP A 144 14.92 3.36 -22.59
N SER A 145 15.74 3.76 -23.56
CA SER A 145 16.61 4.95 -23.48
C SER A 145 15.86 6.29 -23.30
N THR A 146 14.56 6.32 -23.54
CA THR A 146 13.69 7.48 -23.32
C THR A 146 13.16 7.61 -21.89
N ILE A 147 13.41 6.60 -21.05
CA ILE A 147 13.04 6.61 -19.63
C ILE A 147 14.05 7.47 -18.86
N PRO A 148 13.59 8.42 -18.02
CA PRO A 148 14.49 9.18 -17.16
C PRO A 148 15.22 8.25 -16.19
N GLU A 149 16.50 8.54 -15.95
CA GLU A 149 17.30 7.80 -14.98
C GLU A 149 16.79 8.05 -13.56
N LYS A 150 16.57 6.97 -12.82
CA LYS A 150 16.29 6.95 -11.37
C LYS A 150 15.48 8.15 -10.84
N PRO A 151 14.25 8.36 -11.34
CA PRO A 151 13.42 9.46 -10.89
C PRO A 151 12.96 9.22 -9.45
N SER A 152 12.79 10.28 -8.68
CA SER A 152 12.30 10.24 -7.30
C SER A 152 11.12 11.21 -7.12
N SER A 153 10.41 11.11 -6.00
CA SER A 153 9.31 12.02 -5.62
C SER A 153 8.10 12.01 -6.57
N GLY A 154 8.05 11.15 -7.60
CA GLY A 154 6.87 10.96 -8.46
C GLY A 154 5.78 10.16 -7.76
N SER A 155 4.56 10.25 -8.28
CA SER A 155 3.44 9.40 -7.81
C SER A 155 3.38 8.12 -8.62
N SER A 156 2.90 7.02 -8.03
CA SER A 156 2.88 5.72 -8.70
C SER A 156 1.60 4.94 -8.44
N ALA A 157 1.23 4.09 -9.41
CA ALA A 157 0.09 3.19 -9.31
C ALA A 157 0.47 1.79 -9.79
N ASP A 158 0.21 0.80 -8.94
CA ASP A 158 0.30 -0.62 -9.27
C ASP A 158 -1.00 -1.09 -9.93
N VAL A 159 -0.87 -1.83 -11.03
CA VAL A 159 -2.00 -2.38 -11.81
C VAL A 159 -1.79 -3.90 -11.91
N PRO A 160 -1.95 -4.61 -10.77
CA PRO A 160 -1.51 -5.99 -10.62
C PRO A 160 -2.26 -6.94 -11.55
N ASP A 161 -3.55 -6.72 -11.76
CA ASP A 161 -4.42 -7.54 -12.63
C ASP A 161 -3.98 -7.56 -14.11
N GLN A 162 -3.11 -6.64 -14.50
CA GLN A 162 -2.56 -6.55 -15.86
C GLN A 162 -1.03 -6.68 -15.90
N GLY A 163 -0.37 -6.84 -14.73
CA GLY A 163 1.09 -6.83 -14.63
C GLY A 163 1.71 -5.51 -15.10
N LEU A 164 1.03 -4.39 -14.88
CA LEU A 164 1.49 -3.06 -15.26
C LEU A 164 1.80 -2.22 -14.02
N GLY A 165 2.74 -1.30 -14.16
CA GLY A 165 3.04 -0.25 -13.18
C GLY A 165 3.12 1.10 -13.88
N PHE A 166 2.68 2.15 -13.22
CA PHE A 166 2.79 3.52 -13.74
C PHE A 166 3.50 4.41 -12.73
N TYR A 167 4.46 5.20 -13.22
CA TYR A 167 5.18 6.20 -12.45
C TYR A 167 5.05 7.57 -13.12
N PHE A 168 4.45 8.52 -12.42
CA PHE A 168 4.08 9.83 -12.95
C PHE A 168 5.06 10.91 -12.49
N ASN A 169 5.70 11.57 -13.47
CA ASN A 169 6.59 12.71 -13.30
C ASN A 169 7.73 12.43 -12.29
N GLY A 170 7.83 13.22 -11.22
CA GLY A 170 8.95 13.17 -10.27
C GLY A 170 10.08 14.13 -10.61
N GLU A 171 11.27 13.85 -10.09
CA GLU A 171 12.46 14.69 -10.26
C GLU A 171 13.74 13.85 -10.24
N ILE A 172 14.80 14.39 -10.86
CA ILE A 172 16.18 13.90 -10.75
C ILE A 172 16.94 14.84 -9.81
N ASN A 173 17.65 14.29 -8.84
CA ASN A 173 18.39 15.06 -7.85
C ASN A 173 19.83 14.51 -7.69
N PRO A 174 20.70 15.10 -6.86
CA PRO A 174 22.10 14.69 -6.77
C PRO A 174 22.30 13.22 -6.38
N GLY A 175 21.33 12.63 -5.69
CA GLY A 175 21.34 11.23 -5.28
C GLY A 175 20.63 10.29 -6.26
N SER A 176 20.20 10.73 -7.44
CA SER A 176 19.52 9.84 -8.39
C SER A 176 20.48 8.81 -8.99
N SER A 177 21.64 9.21 -9.50
CA SER A 177 22.63 8.32 -10.11
C SER A 177 24.05 8.87 -9.99
N THR A 178 25.04 8.07 -10.41
CA THR A 178 26.45 8.50 -10.53
C THR A 178 26.62 9.72 -11.44
N GLU A 179 25.75 9.88 -12.45
CA GLU A 179 25.81 10.97 -13.43
C GLU A 179 25.21 12.29 -12.91
N THR A 180 24.39 12.21 -11.85
CA THR A 180 23.67 13.36 -11.31
C THR A 180 24.37 14.01 -10.12
N THR A 181 25.48 13.43 -9.65
CA THR A 181 26.24 13.90 -8.47
C THR A 181 26.75 15.34 -8.56
N SER A 182 26.82 15.90 -9.78
CA SER A 182 27.19 17.30 -10.03
C SER A 182 26.06 18.32 -9.79
N ILE A 183 24.82 17.86 -9.63
CA ILE A 183 23.68 18.72 -9.28
C ILE A 183 23.92 19.31 -7.88
N PRO A 184 23.72 20.63 -7.66
CA PRO A 184 23.86 21.22 -6.34
C PRO A 184 22.84 20.70 -5.33
N GLU A 185 23.25 20.58 -4.06
CA GLU A 185 22.33 20.24 -2.98
C GLU A 185 21.14 21.22 -2.90
N GLY A 186 19.95 20.69 -2.65
CA GLY A 186 18.71 21.47 -2.64
C GLY A 186 18.17 21.85 -4.03
N SER A 187 18.85 21.45 -5.11
CA SER A 187 18.38 21.59 -6.48
C SER A 187 18.00 20.23 -7.08
N SER A 188 17.08 20.24 -8.05
CA SER A 188 16.69 19.06 -8.82
C SER A 188 16.21 19.46 -10.22
N VAL A 189 16.12 18.49 -11.12
CA VAL A 189 15.51 18.63 -12.44
C VAL A 189 14.11 18.00 -12.39
N PRO A 190 13.03 18.79 -12.39
CA PRO A 190 11.68 18.26 -12.39
C PRO A 190 11.36 17.59 -13.74
N LEU A 191 10.68 16.45 -13.69
CA LEU A 191 10.42 15.61 -14.86
C LEU A 191 8.97 15.74 -15.37
N GLU A 192 8.83 15.73 -16.68
CA GLU A 192 7.55 15.49 -17.36
C GLU A 192 7.42 14.01 -17.77
N GLY A 193 6.21 13.61 -18.16
CA GLY A 193 5.94 12.25 -18.64
C GLY A 193 5.52 11.28 -17.54
N MET A 194 4.96 10.16 -17.97
CA MET A 194 4.54 9.04 -17.14
C MET A 194 5.17 7.77 -17.72
N VAL A 195 5.91 7.06 -16.90
CA VAL A 195 6.54 5.81 -17.29
C VAL A 195 5.58 4.68 -17.03
N MET A 196 5.27 3.93 -18.09
CA MET A 196 4.58 2.65 -18.01
C MET A 196 5.62 1.54 -17.97
N LEU A 197 5.49 0.67 -16.97
CA LEU A 197 6.27 -0.54 -16.77
C LEU A 197 5.37 -1.73 -17.11
N ASN A 198 5.75 -2.53 -18.09
CA ASN A 198 5.12 -3.82 -18.32
C ASN A 198 6.00 -4.92 -17.71
N MET A 199 5.56 -5.43 -16.57
CA MET A 199 6.27 -6.41 -15.76
C MET A 199 6.00 -7.84 -16.23
N THR A 200 5.18 -8.02 -17.27
CA THR A 200 4.95 -9.33 -17.91
C THR A 200 6.02 -9.63 -18.97
N ASP A 201 6.42 -8.60 -19.73
CA ASP A 201 7.43 -8.71 -20.80
C ASP A 201 8.74 -7.95 -20.49
N ASN A 202 8.82 -7.33 -19.31
CA ASN A 202 9.93 -6.47 -18.87
C ASN A 202 10.23 -5.34 -19.86
N THR A 203 9.20 -4.71 -20.41
CA THR A 203 9.32 -3.52 -21.27
C THR A 203 8.91 -2.25 -20.56
N THR A 204 9.43 -1.12 -21.02
CA THR A 204 9.05 0.20 -20.50
C THR A 204 8.68 1.15 -21.63
N ARG A 205 7.84 2.14 -21.30
CA ARG A 205 7.41 3.16 -22.25
C ARG A 205 7.21 4.49 -21.57
N ASN A 206 7.76 5.56 -22.16
CA ASN A 206 7.46 6.92 -21.72
C ASN A 206 6.17 7.42 -22.40
N ILE A 207 5.23 7.91 -21.59
CA ILE A 207 3.93 8.42 -22.01
C ILE A 207 3.89 9.92 -21.73
N SER A 208 3.60 10.75 -22.73
CA SER A 208 3.52 12.20 -22.52
C SER A 208 2.37 12.59 -21.57
N THR A 209 2.64 13.51 -20.65
CA THR A 209 1.64 14.12 -19.75
C THR A 209 1.21 15.52 -20.19
N SER A 210 1.73 16.02 -21.31
CA SER A 210 1.46 17.37 -21.83
C SER A 210 -0.02 17.67 -22.10
N ALA A 211 -0.85 16.63 -22.23
CA ALA A 211 -2.29 16.76 -22.39
C ALA A 211 -3.00 17.33 -21.14
N ILE A 212 -2.41 17.17 -19.95
CA ILE A 212 -2.95 17.71 -18.69
C ILE A 212 -2.11 18.87 -18.15
N ASP A 213 -0.78 18.78 -18.22
CA ASP A 213 0.14 19.85 -17.82
C ASP A 213 1.54 19.60 -18.39
N THR A 214 2.29 20.68 -18.63
CA THR A 214 3.72 20.63 -19.02
C THR A 214 4.65 20.80 -17.83
N ASN A 215 4.12 21.13 -16.65
CA ASN A 215 4.86 21.13 -15.40
C ASN A 215 4.99 19.71 -14.85
N SER A 216 6.05 19.50 -14.09
CA SER A 216 6.24 18.31 -13.29
C SER A 216 5.35 18.32 -12.06
N ARG A 217 4.91 17.13 -11.63
CA ARG A 217 4.30 16.87 -10.33
C ARG A 217 5.19 16.03 -9.44
N THR A 218 5.44 16.50 -8.22
CA THR A 218 6.04 15.70 -7.14
C THR A 218 5.11 15.55 -5.95
N GLY A 219 5.27 14.46 -5.19
CA GLY A 219 4.53 14.20 -3.94
C GLY A 219 3.01 14.10 -4.11
N GLY A 220 2.53 13.88 -5.33
CA GLY A 220 1.11 13.75 -5.63
C GLY A 220 0.58 12.32 -5.42
N ILE A 221 -0.65 12.09 -5.86
CA ILE A 221 -1.28 10.78 -5.86
C ILE A 221 -1.46 10.31 -7.31
N LEU A 222 -1.25 9.02 -7.55
CA LEU A 222 -1.70 8.31 -8.74
C LEU A 222 -2.36 7.03 -8.24
N GLN A 223 -3.64 6.83 -8.54
CA GLN A 223 -4.41 5.74 -7.97
C GLN A 223 -5.09 4.93 -9.07
N TYR A 224 -4.89 3.61 -9.07
CA TYR A 224 -5.57 2.69 -9.96
C TYR A 224 -7.01 2.44 -9.51
N ILE A 225 -7.95 2.48 -10.47
CA ILE A 225 -9.36 2.11 -10.30
C ILE A 225 -9.70 0.97 -11.28
N PRO A 226 -9.90 -0.27 -10.82
CA PRO A 226 -10.14 -1.42 -11.69
C PRO A 226 -11.57 -1.46 -12.24
N GLY A 227 -11.75 -2.12 -13.39
CA GLY A 227 -13.09 -2.44 -13.93
C GLY A 227 -13.86 -1.26 -14.53
N ILE A 228 -13.26 -0.07 -14.59
CA ILE A 228 -13.80 1.12 -15.26
C ILE A 228 -13.16 1.26 -16.65
N GLY A 229 -13.80 1.98 -17.58
CA GLY A 229 -13.24 2.24 -18.91
C GLY A 229 -13.50 1.10 -19.90
N GLU A 230 -13.00 1.28 -21.12
CA GLU A 230 -13.24 0.32 -22.19
C GLU A 230 -12.59 -1.04 -21.85
N ASN A 231 -13.33 -2.13 -22.12
CA ASN A 231 -12.92 -3.51 -21.82
C ASN A 231 -12.56 -3.78 -20.35
N GLY A 232 -12.95 -2.91 -19.41
CA GLY A 232 -12.68 -3.07 -17.98
C GLY A 232 -11.20 -2.94 -17.61
N LYS A 233 -10.39 -2.30 -18.47
CA LYS A 233 -8.94 -2.10 -18.27
C LYS A 233 -8.59 -1.14 -17.13
N GLY A 234 -9.59 -0.47 -16.57
CA GLY A 234 -9.43 0.48 -15.48
C GLY A 234 -8.91 1.83 -15.92
N ILE A 235 -8.83 2.73 -14.95
CA ILE A 235 -8.36 4.11 -15.12
C ILE A 235 -7.36 4.44 -14.02
N LEU A 236 -6.51 5.44 -14.26
CA LEU A 236 -5.70 6.06 -13.21
C LEU A 236 -6.29 7.42 -12.83
N ILE A 237 -6.24 7.72 -11.54
CA ILE A 237 -6.70 8.98 -10.96
C ILE A 237 -5.49 9.72 -10.39
N GLN A 238 -5.20 10.93 -10.90
CA GLN A 238 -4.08 11.76 -10.48
C GLN A 238 -4.59 13.09 -9.88
N PHE A 239 -4.11 13.43 -8.69
CA PHE A 239 -4.41 14.71 -8.02
C PHE A 239 -3.38 15.01 -6.91
N GLY A 240 -3.48 16.20 -6.31
CA GLY A 240 -2.57 16.64 -5.26
C GLY A 240 -1.13 16.82 -5.77
N GLY A 241 -0.19 16.98 -4.83
CA GLY A 241 1.23 17.16 -5.17
C GLY A 241 1.62 18.62 -5.38
N MET A 242 2.81 18.83 -5.93
CA MET A 242 3.43 20.14 -6.12
C MET A 242 3.86 20.32 -7.57
N TYR A 243 3.47 21.46 -8.16
CA TYR A 243 3.86 21.86 -9.51
C TYR A 243 5.23 22.51 -9.51
N ARG A 244 6.10 22.09 -10.43
CA ARG A 244 7.37 22.75 -10.77
C ARG A 244 7.58 22.73 -12.28
N GLN A 245 8.21 23.75 -12.83
CA GLN A 245 8.52 23.78 -14.27
C GLN A 245 9.46 22.62 -14.62
N ALA A 246 9.08 21.79 -15.60
CA ALA A 246 9.87 20.63 -16.01
C ALA A 246 11.09 20.98 -16.86
N GLY A 247 12.08 20.09 -16.87
CA GLY A 247 13.20 20.06 -17.81
C GLY A 247 14.42 20.92 -17.48
N ASN A 248 14.28 21.92 -16.59
CA ASN A 248 15.38 22.76 -16.16
C ASN A 248 15.79 22.47 -14.72
N LEU A 249 17.09 22.58 -14.44
CA LEU A 249 17.60 22.60 -13.07
C LEU A 249 16.93 23.73 -12.28
N SER A 250 16.37 23.40 -11.13
CA SER A 250 15.64 24.34 -10.27
C SER A 250 15.86 24.02 -8.80
N ASN A 251 15.91 25.06 -7.97
CA ASN A 251 15.85 24.99 -6.51
C ASN A 251 14.55 25.62 -5.96
N GLU A 252 13.60 25.93 -6.85
CA GLU A 252 12.31 26.48 -6.45
C GLU A 252 11.47 25.39 -5.79
N LEU A 253 10.80 25.74 -4.68
CA LEU A 253 9.90 24.84 -3.98
C LEU A 253 8.76 24.39 -4.90
N GLY A 254 8.13 25.31 -5.63
CA GLY A 254 6.97 25.03 -6.50
C GLY A 254 5.65 25.51 -5.90
N THR A 255 4.53 25.08 -6.49
CA THR A 255 3.17 25.48 -6.07
C THR A 255 2.30 24.26 -5.83
N LEU A 256 1.67 24.17 -4.65
CA LEU A 256 0.76 23.07 -4.34
C LEU A 256 -0.43 23.00 -5.31
N ALA A 257 -0.71 21.79 -5.78
CA ALA A 257 -1.80 21.47 -6.69
C ALA A 257 -3.15 21.71 -6.03
N PRO A 258 -4.17 22.17 -6.79
CA PRO A 258 -5.52 22.19 -6.30
C PRO A 258 -6.08 20.77 -6.11
N MET A 259 -6.99 20.58 -5.15
CA MET A 259 -7.62 19.27 -4.85
C MET A 259 -8.98 19.07 -5.54
N ASP A 260 -9.49 20.10 -6.24
CA ASP A 260 -10.72 20.02 -7.05
C ASP A 260 -10.46 19.63 -8.51
N GLN A 261 -9.22 19.70 -9.00
CA GLN A 261 -8.86 19.24 -10.34
C GLN A 261 -8.38 17.78 -10.29
N ILE A 262 -9.18 16.86 -10.83
CA ILE A 262 -8.86 15.43 -10.87
C ILE A 262 -8.52 15.03 -12.30
N ASN A 263 -7.30 14.54 -12.52
CA ASN A 263 -6.87 14.03 -13.81
C ASN A 263 -7.16 12.53 -13.91
N ILE A 264 -7.66 12.10 -15.06
CA ILE A 264 -8.09 10.73 -15.33
C ILE A 264 -7.31 10.23 -16.54
N PHE A 265 -6.66 9.09 -16.41
CA PHE A 265 -6.01 8.40 -17.52
C PHE A 265 -6.78 7.14 -17.88
N ASP A 266 -7.18 7.00 -19.15
CA ASP A 266 -7.75 5.76 -19.65
C ASP A 266 -6.64 4.76 -20.00
N ILE A 267 -6.51 3.69 -19.22
CA ILE A 267 -5.46 2.68 -19.43
C ILE A 267 -5.66 1.97 -20.77
N ASN A 268 -6.90 1.74 -21.23
CA ASN A 268 -7.13 1.04 -22.50
C ASN A 268 -6.49 1.79 -23.68
N SER A 269 -6.54 3.11 -23.67
CA SER A 269 -6.09 3.97 -24.76
C SER A 269 -4.59 3.92 -25.08
N VAL A 270 -3.76 3.32 -24.21
CA VAL A 270 -2.31 3.19 -24.46
C VAL A 270 -1.95 2.07 -25.43
N TYR A 271 -2.82 1.07 -25.58
CA TYR A 271 -2.57 -0.11 -26.40
C TYR A 271 -2.62 0.18 -27.91
N ASP A 272 -3.24 1.31 -28.31
CA ASP A 272 -3.31 1.76 -29.71
C ASP A 272 -2.01 2.45 -30.20
N GLY A 273 -0.90 2.33 -29.47
CA GLY A 273 0.39 2.92 -29.87
C GLY A 273 0.48 4.45 -29.73
N LYS A 274 -0.50 5.10 -29.08
CA LYS A 274 -0.51 6.55 -28.77
C LYS A 274 -0.05 6.84 -27.33
N ASN A 275 0.07 8.11 -26.93
CA ASN A 275 0.40 8.56 -25.56
C ASN A 275 -0.73 8.34 -24.54
N GLY A 276 -1.64 7.38 -24.79
CA GLY A 276 -2.90 7.27 -24.07
C GLY A 276 -3.75 8.54 -24.16
N THR A 277 -4.82 8.57 -23.38
CA THR A 277 -5.78 9.68 -23.32
C THR A 277 -5.95 10.10 -21.89
N TRP A 278 -5.75 11.40 -21.66
CA TRP A 278 -5.99 12.04 -20.39
C TRP A 278 -7.25 12.91 -20.45
N TYR A 279 -7.93 12.99 -19.32
CA TYR A 279 -9.06 13.88 -19.10
C TYR A 279 -8.88 14.63 -17.78
N THR A 280 -9.61 15.73 -17.62
CA THR A 280 -9.69 16.46 -16.36
C THR A 280 -11.15 16.60 -15.96
N GLN A 281 -11.46 16.22 -14.72
CA GLN A 281 -12.77 16.32 -14.10
C GLN A 281 -12.70 17.21 -12.86
N GLN A 282 -13.66 18.12 -12.74
CA GLN A 282 -13.80 18.95 -11.55
C GLN A 282 -14.52 18.19 -10.45
N ALA A 283 -13.95 18.20 -9.25
CA ALA A 283 -14.53 17.67 -8.03
C ALA A 283 -15.21 18.76 -7.21
N SER A 284 -16.10 18.34 -6.31
CA SER A 284 -16.89 19.22 -5.45
C SER A 284 -16.96 18.68 -4.02
N GLY A 285 -17.67 19.34 -3.11
CA GLY A 285 -17.83 18.89 -1.72
C GLY A 285 -16.79 19.48 -0.78
N ASN A 286 -16.41 18.73 0.25
CA ASN A 286 -15.45 19.16 1.27
C ASN A 286 -14.03 18.92 0.77
N LEU A 287 -13.48 19.87 0.01
CA LEU A 287 -12.14 19.76 -0.56
C LEU A 287 -11.08 19.66 0.56
N PRO A 288 -10.17 18.67 0.51
CA PRO A 288 -9.01 18.67 1.37
C PRO A 288 -8.15 19.92 1.10
N PRO A 289 -7.46 20.46 2.13
CA PRO A 289 -6.32 21.35 1.92
C PRO A 289 -5.33 20.78 0.91
N ARG A 290 -4.71 21.66 0.11
CA ARG A 290 -3.67 21.27 -0.85
C ARG A 290 -2.49 20.67 -0.09
N ARG A 291 -1.98 19.54 -0.59
CA ARG A 291 -0.98 18.75 0.15
C ARG A 291 -0.14 17.87 -0.76
N ILE A 292 0.98 17.43 -0.21
CA ILE A 292 1.91 16.44 -0.76
C ILE A 292 2.10 15.28 0.22
N ASP A 293 2.73 14.20 -0.26
CA ASP A 293 3.23 13.07 0.55
C ASP A 293 2.16 12.41 1.43
N SER A 294 0.92 12.41 0.92
CA SER A 294 -0.23 11.67 1.47
C SER A 294 -0.24 10.26 0.91
N CYS A 295 -1.05 9.37 1.48
CA CYS A 295 -1.32 8.05 0.91
C CYS A 295 -2.78 7.90 0.48
N THR A 296 -3.08 6.94 -0.40
CA THR A 296 -4.45 6.57 -0.74
C THR A 296 -4.70 5.07 -0.80
N VAL A 297 -5.95 4.66 -0.57
CA VAL A 297 -6.49 3.33 -0.90
C VAL A 297 -7.86 3.48 -1.55
N VAL A 298 -8.33 2.44 -2.24
CA VAL A 298 -9.62 2.46 -2.96
C VAL A 298 -10.50 1.32 -2.47
N ALA A 299 -11.74 1.63 -2.12
CA ALA A 299 -12.76 0.64 -1.82
C ALA A 299 -13.93 0.76 -2.81
N ALA A 300 -14.27 -0.34 -3.49
CA ALA A 300 -15.43 -0.40 -4.37
C ALA A 300 -16.68 -0.76 -3.58
N ALA A 301 -17.81 -0.11 -3.87
CA ALA A 301 -19.11 -0.54 -3.36
C ALA A 301 -19.43 -1.96 -3.87
N PRO A 302 -20.21 -2.77 -3.12
CA PRO A 302 -20.52 -4.15 -3.52
C PRO A 302 -21.17 -4.30 -4.91
N ASP A 303 -21.89 -3.28 -5.36
CA ASP A 303 -22.56 -3.23 -6.67
C ASP A 303 -21.76 -2.44 -7.72
N ASN A 304 -20.53 -2.03 -7.40
CA ASN A 304 -19.69 -1.14 -8.21
C ASN A 304 -20.34 0.21 -8.57
N SER A 305 -21.41 0.62 -7.88
CA SER A 305 -22.03 1.95 -8.06
C SER A 305 -21.07 3.10 -7.71
N SER A 306 -20.09 2.84 -6.85
CA SER A 306 -19.06 3.80 -6.50
C SER A 306 -17.71 3.17 -6.18
N TYR A 307 -16.67 3.97 -6.36
CA TYR A 307 -15.31 3.72 -5.90
C TYR A 307 -14.92 4.86 -4.98
N ASN A 308 -14.54 4.54 -3.76
CA ASN A 308 -14.26 5.51 -2.72
C ASN A 308 -12.76 5.51 -2.46
N ILE A 309 -12.09 6.59 -2.88
CA ILE A 309 -10.65 6.78 -2.70
C ILE A 309 -10.43 7.47 -1.36
N TYR A 310 -9.92 6.74 -0.38
CA TYR A 310 -9.57 7.28 0.94
C TYR A 310 -8.18 7.90 0.87
N LEU A 311 -8.06 9.16 1.27
CA LEU A 311 -6.84 9.95 1.37
C LEU A 311 -6.53 10.19 2.84
N TYR A 312 -5.31 9.85 3.27
CA TYR A 312 -4.87 10.08 4.65
C TYR A 312 -3.57 10.90 4.71
N GLY A 313 -3.56 11.84 5.65
CA GLY A 313 -2.38 12.58 6.06
C GLY A 313 -1.80 13.49 4.99
N GLY A 314 -0.48 13.60 4.98
CA GLY A 314 0.30 14.49 4.12
C GLY A 314 0.71 15.80 4.79
N GLN A 315 1.24 16.72 3.99
CA GLN A 315 1.71 18.02 4.47
C GLN A 315 1.57 19.10 3.40
N ASP A 316 1.65 20.36 3.82
CA ASP A 316 1.68 21.54 2.92
C ASP A 316 3.07 21.85 2.35
N GLY A 317 4.10 21.13 2.77
CA GLY A 317 5.51 21.42 2.44
C GLY A 317 6.12 22.58 3.23
N ASP A 318 5.40 23.16 4.20
CA ASP A 318 5.84 24.28 5.04
C ASP A 318 5.64 23.99 6.53
N SER A 319 4.49 24.34 7.12
CA SER A 319 4.28 24.30 8.57
C SER A 319 3.21 23.31 9.02
N VAL A 320 2.31 22.88 8.13
CA VAL A 320 1.18 22.00 8.47
C VAL A 320 1.44 20.56 8.04
N SER A 321 1.11 19.63 8.92
CA SER A 321 0.99 18.20 8.62
C SER A 321 -0.41 17.76 9.02
N TYR A 322 -1.00 16.86 8.25
CA TYR A 322 -2.40 16.48 8.38
C TYR A 322 -2.56 15.08 9.02
N ASP A 323 -3.66 14.89 9.74
CA ASP A 323 -4.11 13.61 10.32
C ASP A 323 -5.58 13.31 9.97
N ASP A 324 -6.12 14.04 9.00
CA ASP A 324 -7.50 13.91 8.53
C ASP A 324 -7.62 12.76 7.51
N VAL A 325 -8.82 12.19 7.40
CA VAL A 325 -9.16 11.24 6.33
C VAL A 325 -10.27 11.85 5.50
N PHE A 326 -10.01 11.94 4.20
CA PHE A 326 -10.95 12.38 3.18
C PHE A 326 -11.29 11.23 2.23
N VAL A 327 -12.46 11.28 1.62
CA VAL A 327 -12.89 10.33 0.58
C VAL A 327 -13.27 11.10 -0.66
N LEU A 328 -12.64 10.77 -1.79
CA LEU A 328 -13.12 11.14 -3.13
C LEU A 328 -13.97 9.99 -3.67
N SER A 329 -15.29 10.21 -3.76
CA SER A 329 -16.21 9.21 -4.29
C SER A 329 -16.43 9.37 -5.79
N LEU A 330 -16.11 8.33 -6.57
CA LEU A 330 -16.38 8.22 -8.00
C LEU A 330 -17.65 7.38 -8.21
N PRO A 331 -18.48 7.66 -9.22
CA PRO A 331 -18.32 8.68 -10.27
C PRO A 331 -18.92 10.05 -9.90
N SER A 332 -19.27 10.31 -8.64
CA SER A 332 -19.83 11.61 -8.23
C SER A 332 -18.79 12.75 -8.19
N PHE A 333 -17.49 12.42 -8.16
CA PHE A 333 -16.38 13.35 -7.95
C PHE A 333 -16.63 14.30 -6.78
N LYS A 334 -17.08 13.71 -5.65
CA LYS A 334 -17.39 14.46 -4.43
C LYS A 334 -16.41 14.08 -3.33
N TRP A 335 -15.75 15.10 -2.79
CA TRP A 335 -14.93 15.00 -1.60
C TRP A 335 -15.78 15.07 -0.33
N ILE A 336 -15.46 14.19 0.61
CA ILE A 336 -16.16 14.01 1.89
C ILE A 336 -15.08 13.88 2.96
N GLN A 337 -15.14 14.71 4.00
CA GLN A 337 -14.27 14.54 5.16
C GLN A 337 -14.92 13.52 6.10
N VAL A 338 -14.22 12.42 6.41
CA VAL A 338 -14.76 11.33 7.22
C VAL A 338 -14.07 11.20 8.57
N TYR A 339 -12.90 11.81 8.74
CA TYR A 339 -12.17 11.83 9.99
C TYR A 339 -11.36 13.12 10.15
N GLU A 340 -11.35 13.64 11.37
CA GLU A 340 -10.44 14.69 11.81
C GLU A 340 -10.17 14.50 13.30
N ALA A 341 -8.91 14.62 13.72
CA ALA A 341 -8.51 14.56 15.12
C ALA A 341 -7.83 15.85 15.56
N VAL A 342 -8.22 16.35 16.73
CA VAL A 342 -7.59 17.51 17.38
C VAL A 342 -7.43 17.24 18.89
N PRO A 343 -6.21 17.05 19.42
CA PRO A 343 -4.95 16.85 18.68
C PRO A 343 -4.89 15.47 18.01
N GLY A 344 -4.40 15.43 16.77
CA GLY A 344 -4.16 14.20 16.02
C GLY A 344 -2.69 13.72 16.05
N SER A 345 -2.40 12.66 15.31
CA SER A 345 -1.07 12.11 15.03
C SER A 345 -0.68 12.28 13.55
N PRO A 346 -0.49 13.53 13.09
CA PRO A 346 -0.30 13.82 11.67
C PRO A 346 0.97 13.16 11.13
N ARG A 347 0.96 12.81 9.84
CA ARG A 347 2.11 12.17 9.21
C ARG A 347 2.16 12.37 7.70
N PHE A 348 3.36 12.34 7.15
CA PHE A 348 3.64 12.40 5.72
C PHE A 348 4.75 11.42 5.34
N GLY A 349 4.87 11.11 4.05
CA GLY A 349 5.87 10.16 3.55
C GLY A 349 5.63 8.72 4.02
N HIS A 350 4.38 8.40 4.35
CA HIS A 350 3.89 7.07 4.66
C HIS A 350 3.23 6.46 3.42
N THR A 351 2.98 5.16 3.47
CA THR A 351 2.24 4.44 2.43
C THR A 351 0.98 3.82 3.02
N CYS A 352 0.03 3.44 2.17
CA CYS A 352 -1.21 2.80 2.60
C CYS A 352 -1.64 1.67 1.66
N HIS A 353 -2.33 0.67 2.23
CA HIS A 353 -2.80 -0.51 1.50
C HIS A 353 -4.19 -0.91 1.96
N LEU A 354 -5.04 -1.31 1.00
CA LEU A 354 -6.29 -1.98 1.30
C LEU A 354 -5.98 -3.41 1.77
N VAL A 355 -6.39 -3.75 2.98
CA VAL A 355 -6.20 -5.07 3.60
C VAL A 355 -7.49 -5.52 4.29
N GLY A 356 -7.64 -6.83 4.51
CA GLY A 356 -8.79 -7.38 5.25
C GLY A 356 -10.14 -6.92 4.66
N ASN A 357 -10.22 -6.78 3.34
CA ASN A 357 -11.39 -6.33 2.56
C ASN A 357 -11.91 -4.91 2.79
N ARG A 358 -11.67 -4.30 3.96
CA ARG A 358 -12.24 -2.99 4.33
C ARG A 358 -11.36 -2.14 5.25
N GLN A 359 -10.11 -2.54 5.47
CA GLN A 359 -9.21 -1.85 6.37
C GLN A 359 -8.12 -1.16 5.55
N MET A 360 -7.84 0.10 5.87
CA MET A 360 -6.65 0.79 5.37
C MET A 360 -5.53 0.56 6.37
N LEU A 361 -4.49 -0.15 5.94
CA LEU A 361 -3.23 -0.25 6.65
C LEU A 361 -2.37 0.95 6.28
N THR A 362 -1.80 1.63 7.27
CA THR A 362 -0.77 2.65 7.08
C THR A 362 0.58 2.09 7.48
N VAL A 363 1.65 2.52 6.80
CA VAL A 363 3.02 2.13 7.13
C VAL A 363 3.86 3.38 7.28
N GLY A 364 4.50 3.51 8.44
CA GLY A 364 5.38 4.60 8.81
C GLY A 364 4.73 5.97 8.74
N GLY A 365 5.50 6.91 8.21
CA GLY A 365 5.28 8.33 8.28
C GLY A 365 6.15 9.00 9.34
N ALA A 366 6.32 10.31 9.18
CA ALA A 366 6.98 11.14 10.17
C ALA A 366 6.17 12.40 10.44
N GLN A 367 6.44 12.97 11.61
CA GLN A 367 6.15 14.36 11.92
C GLN A 367 7.44 15.18 11.66
N LYS A 368 7.34 16.48 11.37
CA LYS A 368 8.48 17.39 11.07
C LYS A 368 9.53 17.53 12.20
N LYS A 369 9.45 16.72 13.26
CA LYS A 369 10.24 16.74 14.50
C LYS A 369 11.13 15.49 14.67
N TYR A 370 11.85 15.11 13.63
CA TYR A 370 12.56 13.82 13.48
C TYR A 370 13.47 13.42 14.65
N SER A 371 14.13 14.38 15.33
CA SER A 371 15.11 14.09 16.39
C SER A 371 14.54 14.12 17.82
N SER A 372 13.31 14.59 18.00
CA SER A 372 12.79 14.99 19.32
C SER A 372 11.67 14.12 19.89
N TYR A 373 11.14 13.18 19.09
CA TYR A 373 10.02 12.31 19.45
C TYR A 373 10.13 10.97 18.71
N CYS A 374 9.52 9.91 19.26
CA CYS A 374 9.31 8.65 18.57
C CYS A 374 7.84 8.36 18.39
N ASP A 375 7.48 7.72 17.28
CA ASP A 375 6.10 7.39 17.02
C ASP A 375 5.52 6.50 18.13
N TRP A 376 4.30 6.83 18.55
CA TRP A 376 3.53 6.04 19.49
C TRP A 376 3.08 4.71 18.86
N GLU A 377 2.93 4.70 17.54
CA GLU A 377 2.88 3.49 16.71
C GLU A 377 4.27 2.88 16.61
N SER A 378 4.74 2.29 17.71
CA SER A 378 6.08 1.71 17.82
C SER A 378 6.37 0.60 16.80
N SER A 379 5.32 -0.02 16.27
CA SER A 379 5.36 -1.05 15.23
C SER A 379 5.35 -0.46 13.80
N GLY A 380 5.23 0.87 13.68
CA GLY A 380 5.24 1.59 12.41
C GLY A 380 4.03 1.34 11.53
N VAL A 381 2.93 0.86 12.09
CA VAL A 381 1.71 0.58 11.36
C VAL A 381 0.49 0.99 12.16
N ALA A 382 -0.56 1.41 11.46
CA ALA A 382 -1.88 1.62 12.02
C ALA A 382 -2.98 1.13 11.08
N ILE A 383 -4.16 0.87 11.64
CA ILE A 383 -5.31 0.34 10.91
C ILE A 383 -6.47 1.31 11.04
N TYR A 384 -7.03 1.71 9.90
CA TYR A 384 -8.28 2.47 9.85
C TYR A 384 -9.38 1.58 9.26
N ASP A 385 -10.43 1.28 10.04
CA ASP A 385 -11.58 0.55 9.54
C ASP A 385 -12.43 1.50 8.68
N MET A 386 -12.48 1.26 7.38
CA MET A 386 -13.15 2.15 6.43
C MET A 386 -14.67 2.05 6.49
N TYR A 387 -15.23 1.08 7.22
CA TYR A 387 -16.66 1.01 7.52
C TYR A 387 -17.01 1.79 8.79
N ALA A 388 -16.30 1.53 9.89
CA ALA A 388 -16.50 2.22 11.17
C ALA A 388 -15.98 3.66 11.16
N LEU A 389 -15.14 4.00 10.18
CA LEU A 389 -14.48 5.30 10.03
C LEU A 389 -13.64 5.70 11.25
N SER A 390 -12.93 4.73 11.82
CA SER A 390 -12.13 4.90 13.03
C SER A 390 -10.82 4.13 12.99
N TRP A 391 -9.82 4.67 13.68
CA TRP A 391 -8.55 3.99 13.93
C TRP A 391 -8.71 2.87 14.95
N THR A 392 -8.03 1.76 14.69
CA THR A 392 -7.93 0.59 15.56
C THR A 392 -6.50 0.07 15.56
N SER A 393 -6.15 -0.68 16.60
CA SER A 393 -4.86 -1.36 16.64
C SER A 393 -4.87 -2.75 16.04
N ALA A 394 -6.05 -3.32 15.77
CA ALA A 394 -6.21 -4.68 15.29
C ALA A 394 -6.43 -4.72 13.77
N PHE A 395 -5.56 -5.46 13.09
CA PHE A 395 -5.80 -5.97 11.75
C PHE A 395 -6.63 -7.24 11.83
N HIS A 396 -7.69 -7.31 11.02
CA HIS A 396 -8.58 -8.45 10.90
C HIS A 396 -8.51 -8.98 9.48
N HIS A 397 -7.73 -10.04 9.26
CA HIS A 397 -7.62 -10.71 7.97
C HIS A 397 -9.01 -11.11 7.43
N ASP A 398 -9.88 -11.60 8.32
CA ASP A 398 -11.23 -12.08 7.99
C ASP A 398 -12.30 -10.98 8.14
N ALA A 399 -11.93 -9.70 8.10
CA ALA A 399 -12.91 -8.63 8.20
C ALA A 399 -13.96 -8.72 7.08
N ASN A 400 -15.19 -8.34 7.43
CA ASN A 400 -16.31 -8.33 6.50
C ASN A 400 -15.99 -7.48 5.26
N SER A 401 -16.62 -7.83 4.14
CA SER A 401 -16.52 -7.04 2.92
C SER A 401 -16.90 -5.57 3.16
N TYR A 402 -16.24 -4.68 2.44
CA TYR A 402 -16.56 -3.26 2.44
C TYR A 402 -18.00 -3.03 1.96
N ILE A 403 -18.70 -2.16 2.67
CA ILE A 403 -19.93 -1.51 2.21
C ILE A 403 -19.75 -0.02 2.41
N VAL A 404 -20.41 0.80 1.58
CA VAL A 404 -20.28 2.26 1.69
C VAL A 404 -20.85 2.71 3.05
N PRO A 405 -20.05 3.34 3.93
CA PRO A 405 -20.48 3.82 5.23
C PRO A 405 -21.60 4.85 5.14
N GLY A 406 -22.43 4.90 6.20
CA GLY A 406 -23.52 5.86 6.35
C GLY A 406 -23.09 7.31 6.06
N ASN A 407 -21.99 7.75 6.67
CA ASN A 407 -21.45 9.10 6.50
C ASN A 407 -21.11 9.45 5.04
N ILE A 408 -20.74 8.45 4.24
CA ILE A 408 -20.44 8.64 2.82
C ILE A 408 -21.73 8.59 2.01
N THR A 409 -22.62 7.61 2.27
CA THR A 409 -23.94 7.54 1.61
C THR A 409 -24.84 8.74 1.90
N ASP A 410 -24.67 9.43 3.03
CA ASP A 410 -25.36 10.70 3.31
C ASP A 410 -24.98 11.79 2.29
N ALA A 411 -23.75 11.74 1.77
CA ALA A 411 -23.25 12.69 0.78
C ALA A 411 -23.52 12.26 -0.67
N ILE A 412 -23.59 10.95 -0.97
CA ILE A 412 -23.73 10.40 -2.33
C ILE A 412 -25.03 9.60 -2.55
N GLY A 413 -25.96 9.63 -1.60
CA GLY A 413 -27.19 8.83 -1.63
C GLY A 413 -26.96 7.32 -1.52
N GLY A 414 -28.03 6.56 -1.25
CA GLY A 414 -28.02 5.10 -1.13
C GLY A 414 -27.88 4.59 0.30
N ASN A 415 -27.60 3.29 0.44
CA ASN A 415 -27.45 2.61 1.73
C ASN A 415 -26.53 1.39 1.56
N GLY A 416 -25.24 1.54 1.88
CA GLY A 416 -24.20 0.54 1.59
C GLY A 416 -23.66 0.57 0.16
N PHE A 417 -24.24 1.41 -0.71
CA PHE A 417 -23.87 1.67 -2.10
C PHE A 417 -24.27 3.10 -2.48
N ALA A 418 -23.84 3.59 -3.65
CA ALA A 418 -24.14 4.94 -4.10
C ALA A 418 -25.40 5.00 -4.99
N GLN A 419 -26.20 6.05 -4.81
CA GLN A 419 -27.29 6.38 -5.74
C GLN A 419 -26.96 7.56 -6.65
N ILE A 420 -26.10 8.48 -6.20
CA ILE A 420 -25.60 9.59 -6.99
C ILE A 420 -24.37 9.10 -7.75
N THR A 421 -24.59 8.74 -9.01
CA THR A 421 -23.57 8.19 -9.91
C THR A 421 -23.14 9.19 -10.99
N ARG A 422 -23.26 10.50 -10.71
CA ARG A 422 -22.88 11.56 -11.63
C ARG A 422 -22.41 12.81 -10.85
N PRO A 423 -21.45 13.59 -11.37
CA PRO A 423 -21.05 14.83 -10.73
C PRO A 423 -22.19 15.85 -10.68
N SER A 424 -22.21 16.67 -9.63
CA SER A 424 -23.24 17.71 -9.44
C SER A 424 -23.24 18.77 -10.54
N LYS A 425 -22.07 19.05 -11.14
CA LYS A 425 -21.89 19.95 -12.29
C LYS A 425 -21.73 19.21 -13.61
N ASP A 426 -22.12 17.94 -13.63
CA ASP A 426 -21.91 17.01 -14.75
C ASP A 426 -20.42 16.65 -14.99
N PHE A 427 -20.19 15.58 -15.76
CA PHE A 427 -18.92 15.24 -16.34
C PHE A 427 -18.45 16.33 -17.30
N THR A 428 -17.13 16.55 -17.36
CA THR A 428 -16.53 17.55 -18.25
C THR A 428 -16.88 17.33 -19.71
N ASN A 429 -17.00 16.08 -20.15
CA ASN A 429 -17.42 15.71 -21.50
C ASN A 429 -18.02 14.29 -21.56
N ALA A 430 -18.52 13.91 -22.74
CA ALA A 430 -19.13 12.61 -22.98
C ALA A 430 -18.16 11.44 -22.85
N ASP A 431 -16.87 11.63 -23.16
CA ASP A 431 -15.85 10.58 -23.08
C ASP A 431 -15.61 10.20 -21.61
N VAL A 432 -15.46 11.19 -20.71
CA VAL A 432 -15.36 10.95 -19.26
C VAL A 432 -16.61 10.24 -18.75
N ALA A 433 -17.80 10.68 -19.16
CA ALA A 433 -19.04 10.00 -18.80
C ALA A 433 -19.05 8.53 -19.25
N SER A 434 -18.51 8.26 -20.45
CA SER A 434 -18.48 6.92 -21.03
C SER A 434 -17.59 5.94 -20.27
N LEU A 435 -16.51 6.42 -19.63
CA LEU A 435 -15.66 5.59 -18.78
C LEU A 435 -16.47 4.93 -17.65
N PHE A 436 -17.46 5.64 -17.13
CA PHE A 436 -18.33 5.20 -16.03
C PHE A 436 -19.67 4.63 -16.50
N ASN A 437 -19.87 4.34 -17.79
CA ASN A 437 -21.14 3.77 -18.25
C ASN A 437 -21.37 2.33 -17.75
N GLN A 438 -20.32 1.54 -17.54
CA GLN A 438 -20.47 0.16 -17.07
C GLN A 438 -20.94 0.10 -15.61
N THR A 439 -20.53 1.04 -14.76
CA THR A 439 -21.03 1.17 -13.38
C THR A 439 -22.49 1.62 -13.31
N LEU A 440 -23.03 2.23 -14.38
CA LEU A 440 -24.44 2.60 -14.47
C LEU A 440 -25.36 1.44 -14.87
N LEU A 441 -24.83 0.41 -15.55
CA LEU A 441 -25.62 -0.73 -16.07
C LEU A 441 -25.77 -1.89 -15.06
N GLY A 442 -25.01 -1.90 -13.96
CA GLY A 442 -25.09 -2.93 -12.90
C GLY A 442 -26.36 -2.90 -12.04
N THR A 443 -27.30 -1.98 -12.31
CA THR A 443 -28.59 -1.86 -11.59
C THR A 443 -29.75 -2.61 -12.26
N GLY A 444 -29.50 -3.30 -13.38
CA GLY A 444 -30.49 -4.15 -14.05
C GLY A 444 -30.58 -5.53 -13.43
N THR A 445 -31.72 -5.85 -12.83
CA THR A 445 -32.08 -7.24 -12.46
C THR A 445 -32.18 -8.07 -13.74
N ASP A 446 -31.20 -8.95 -13.96
CA ASP A 446 -31.23 -9.94 -15.04
C ASP A 446 -32.30 -11.01 -14.75
N ASN A 447 -33.54 -10.72 -15.14
CA ASN A 447 -34.49 -11.76 -15.52
C ASN A 447 -34.18 -12.19 -16.96
N SER A 448 -33.19 -13.07 -17.11
CA SER A 448 -32.92 -13.73 -18.39
C SER A 448 -34.04 -14.72 -18.71
N SER A 449 -34.97 -14.30 -19.57
CA SER A 449 -35.77 -15.24 -20.34
C SER A 449 -35.05 -15.49 -21.66
N ASN A 450 -34.43 -16.67 -21.75
CA ASN A 450 -33.79 -17.19 -22.95
C ASN A 450 -34.83 -17.28 -24.09
N ALA A 451 -34.65 -16.47 -25.14
CA ALA A 451 -35.26 -16.70 -26.43
C ALA A 451 -34.16 -17.06 -27.44
N ASN A 452 -33.89 -18.37 -27.55
CA ASN A 452 -33.09 -18.95 -28.62
C ASN A 452 -33.78 -18.70 -29.97
N THR A 453 -33.13 -17.96 -30.87
CA THR A 453 -33.48 -17.89 -32.28
C THR A 453 -32.54 -18.79 -33.07
N THR A 454 -33.04 -19.96 -33.48
CA THR A 454 -32.42 -20.79 -34.52
C THR A 454 -33.13 -20.52 -35.85
N GLY A 455 -32.35 -20.23 -36.87
CA GLY A 455 -32.82 -19.99 -38.23
C GLY A 455 -33.34 -21.27 -38.89
N GLY A 456 -34.41 -21.11 -39.67
CA GLY A 456 -34.96 -22.12 -40.56
C GLY A 456 -35.71 -21.46 -41.72
N ILE A 457 -35.16 -21.62 -42.92
CA ILE A 457 -35.74 -21.20 -44.20
C ILE A 457 -36.71 -22.31 -44.65
N THR A 458 -37.95 -21.98 -45.06
CA THR A 458 -38.62 -22.46 -46.31
C THR A 458 -40.10 -22.02 -46.42
N SER A 459 -40.38 -21.27 -47.49
CA SER A 459 -41.47 -21.31 -48.50
C SER A 459 -42.94 -21.66 -48.19
N ASN A 460 -43.79 -20.68 -48.56
CA ASN A 460 -45.06 -20.73 -49.33
C ASN A 460 -46.38 -21.36 -48.79
N SER A 461 -47.39 -20.46 -48.76
CA SER A 461 -48.77 -20.58 -49.32
C SER A 461 -49.98 -20.68 -48.37
N THR A 462 -50.88 -19.69 -48.55
CA THR A 462 -52.36 -19.72 -48.52
C THR A 462 -53.15 -20.07 -47.24
N ALA A 463 -53.77 -19.02 -46.68
CA ALA A 463 -55.21 -18.81 -46.39
C ALA A 463 -56.05 -19.73 -45.46
N LEU A 464 -56.88 -19.02 -44.66
CA LEU A 464 -58.19 -19.35 -44.05
C LEU A 464 -58.27 -19.87 -42.58
N VAL A 465 -58.75 -18.97 -41.71
CA VAL A 465 -59.97 -19.04 -40.87
C VAL A 465 -60.13 -20.13 -39.78
N SER A 466 -60.51 -19.64 -38.59
CA SER A 466 -61.43 -20.15 -37.55
C SER A 466 -60.87 -20.58 -36.19
N SER A 467 -61.27 -19.75 -35.21
CA SER A 467 -61.92 -20.03 -33.91
C SER A 467 -61.25 -20.82 -32.79
N PRO A 468 -61.52 -20.44 -31.52
CA PRO A 468 -60.85 -20.94 -30.33
C PRO A 468 -61.61 -22.11 -29.69
N THR A 469 -60.88 -22.98 -28.99
CA THR A 469 -61.49 -23.87 -28.00
C THR A 469 -60.71 -23.84 -26.69
N ASN A 470 -61.44 -23.40 -25.67
CA ASN A 470 -61.15 -23.57 -24.24
C ASN A 470 -60.70 -25.00 -23.91
N ASN A 471 -59.81 -25.11 -22.93
CA ASN A 471 -59.91 -26.18 -21.93
C ASN A 471 -59.44 -25.64 -20.57
N ILE A 472 -60.42 -25.53 -19.69
CA ILE A 472 -60.30 -25.34 -18.24
C ILE A 472 -59.97 -26.70 -17.65
N HIS A 473 -58.97 -26.81 -16.79
CA HIS A 473 -58.98 -27.78 -15.69
C HIS A 473 -58.30 -27.22 -14.44
N HIS A 474 -59.11 -27.20 -13.37
CA HIS A 474 -58.85 -27.23 -11.92
C HIS A 474 -57.45 -27.77 -11.52
N GLY A 475 -56.78 -27.34 -10.44
CA GLY A 475 -57.22 -26.75 -9.18
C GLY A 475 -56.55 -27.50 -8.01
N ALA A 476 -56.29 -26.76 -6.92
CA ALA A 476 -55.95 -27.20 -5.55
C ALA A 476 -54.51 -27.67 -5.27
N SER A 477 -53.97 -27.55 -4.06
CA SER A 477 -54.05 -26.59 -2.94
C SER A 477 -52.98 -27.03 -1.94
N THR A 478 -52.51 -26.08 -1.16
CA THR A 478 -51.58 -26.13 -0.03
C THR A 478 -51.87 -27.24 0.99
N GLY A 479 -50.83 -27.83 1.62
CA GLY A 479 -50.95 -28.66 2.82
C GLY A 479 -49.63 -29.22 3.35
N VAL A 480 -49.26 -28.79 4.55
CA VAL A 480 -48.04 -29.04 5.36
C VAL A 480 -47.99 -30.45 5.98
N ILE A 481 -46.79 -31.00 6.27
CA ILE A 481 -46.40 -31.70 7.54
C ILE A 481 -44.86 -31.86 7.62
N ALA A 482 -44.33 -31.65 8.82
CA ALA A 482 -42.94 -31.68 9.25
C ALA A 482 -42.48 -33.07 9.75
N GLY A 483 -41.14 -33.27 9.80
CA GLY A 483 -40.48 -34.12 10.80
C GLY A 483 -39.50 -35.18 10.29
N ALA A 484 -38.18 -34.87 10.28
CA ALA A 484 -37.06 -35.80 10.58
C ALA A 484 -35.67 -35.17 10.29
N THR A 485 -35.09 -34.40 11.22
CA THR A 485 -33.69 -33.92 11.11
C THR A 485 -32.97 -33.82 12.46
N ILE A 486 -33.10 -34.85 13.33
CA ILE A 486 -32.32 -34.91 14.60
C ILE A 486 -31.38 -36.13 14.66
N GLY A 487 -31.55 -37.15 13.81
CA GLY A 487 -30.68 -38.34 13.83
C GLY A 487 -29.29 -38.15 13.19
N ALA A 488 -29.15 -37.26 12.21
CA ALA A 488 -27.92 -37.14 11.42
C ALA A 488 -26.78 -36.39 12.15
N VAL A 489 -27.13 -35.43 13.01
CA VAL A 489 -26.12 -34.58 13.68
C VAL A 489 -25.41 -35.34 14.81
N ALA A 490 -26.13 -36.21 15.54
CA ALA A 490 -25.54 -36.99 16.63
C ALA A 490 -24.53 -38.05 16.14
N ALA A 491 -24.79 -38.67 14.98
CA ALA A 491 -23.89 -39.68 14.42
C ALA A 491 -22.55 -39.09 13.95
N VAL A 492 -22.57 -37.87 13.39
CA VAL A 492 -21.35 -37.18 12.91
C VAL A 492 -20.47 -36.75 14.08
N LEU A 493 -21.06 -36.30 15.19
CA LEU A 493 -20.30 -35.89 16.38
C LEU A 493 -19.66 -37.06 17.13
N ILE A 494 -20.28 -38.24 17.11
CA ILE A 494 -19.70 -39.45 17.72
C ILE A 494 -18.53 -39.97 16.88
N LEU A 495 -18.66 -39.95 15.55
CA LEU A 495 -17.60 -40.39 14.64
C LEU A 495 -16.37 -39.48 14.68
N SER A 496 -16.55 -38.15 14.79
CA SER A 496 -15.42 -37.21 14.90
C SER A 496 -14.68 -37.35 16.23
N TYR A 497 -15.39 -37.63 17.32
CA TYR A 497 -14.80 -37.85 18.64
C TYR A 497 -13.98 -39.16 18.70
N LEU A 498 -14.47 -40.24 18.10
CA LEU A 498 -13.73 -41.52 18.04
C LEU A 498 -12.47 -41.43 17.17
N LEU A 499 -12.52 -40.69 16.06
CA LEU A 499 -11.35 -40.42 15.20
C LEU A 499 -10.27 -39.59 15.93
N TRP A 500 -10.68 -38.66 16.79
CA TRP A 500 -9.75 -37.85 17.57
C TRP A 500 -9.02 -38.67 18.65
N ILE A 501 -9.72 -39.59 19.33
CA ILE A 501 -9.10 -40.50 20.31
C ILE A 501 -8.12 -41.45 19.62
N TRP A 502 -8.47 -41.99 18.45
CA TRP A 502 -7.61 -42.91 17.70
C TRP A 502 -6.33 -42.24 17.18
N ARG A 503 -6.40 -40.96 16.80
CA ARG A 503 -5.22 -40.16 16.42
C ARG A 503 -4.30 -39.86 17.61
N ARG A 504 -4.84 -39.72 18.82
CA ARG A 504 -4.04 -39.47 20.02
C ARG A 504 -3.28 -40.70 20.53
N SER A 505 -3.77 -41.91 20.29
CA SER A 505 -3.06 -43.14 20.69
C SER A 505 -1.84 -43.49 19.84
N PHE A 506 -1.67 -42.90 18.65
CA PHE A 506 -0.56 -43.21 17.73
C PHE A 506 0.64 -42.25 17.79
N MET A 507 0.60 -41.20 18.62
CA MET A 507 1.74 -40.28 18.81
C MET A 507 2.47 -40.43 20.15
N ALA A 508 2.29 -41.56 20.83
CA ALA A 508 2.99 -41.90 22.06
C ALA A 508 3.76 -43.23 21.92
N ALA A 509 4.63 -43.36 20.92
CA ALA A 509 5.67 -44.41 20.87
C ALA A 509 6.80 -44.06 19.87
N GLY A 510 8.03 -43.88 20.40
CA GLY A 510 9.31 -43.79 19.67
C GLY A 510 9.82 -42.36 19.45
N THR A 511 11.08 -41.97 19.71
CA THR A 511 12.33 -42.74 19.86
C THR A 511 13.42 -41.88 20.54
N LYS A 512 14.35 -42.53 21.24
CA LYS A 512 15.59 -42.01 21.86
C LYS A 512 16.77 -41.94 20.87
N ASP A 513 17.59 -40.91 21.03
CA ASP A 513 19.08 -40.84 21.05
C ASP A 513 19.96 -41.05 19.78
N GLN A 514 21.09 -40.32 19.80
CA GLN A 514 22.33 -40.32 19.00
C GLN A 514 22.50 -39.40 17.77
N GLY A 515 23.59 -38.62 17.78
CA GLY A 515 24.16 -38.02 16.56
C GLY A 515 25.13 -36.84 16.69
N GLU A 516 25.97 -36.77 17.71
CA GLU A 516 27.08 -35.81 17.82
C GLU A 516 28.25 -36.24 16.92
N ALA A 517 28.54 -35.49 15.85
CA ALA A 517 29.88 -35.31 15.24
C ALA A 517 29.77 -34.60 13.88
N ARG A 518 30.05 -33.29 13.84
CA ARG A 518 30.86 -32.59 12.80
C ARG A 518 30.75 -31.06 13.00
N ALA A 519 31.23 -30.59 14.14
CA ALA A 519 31.35 -29.17 14.43
C ALA A 519 32.74 -28.90 15.00
N GLU A 520 33.75 -28.80 14.13
CA GLU A 520 35.04 -28.21 14.47
C GLU A 520 35.81 -27.97 13.17
N SER A 521 35.55 -26.84 12.50
CA SER A 521 36.47 -26.24 11.50
C SER A 521 36.03 -24.84 11.01
N ARG A 522 34.87 -24.32 11.42
CA ARG A 522 34.35 -23.02 10.92
C ARG A 522 34.20 -21.94 12.00
N GLN A 523 34.88 -22.06 13.14
CA GLN A 523 34.61 -21.20 14.30
C GLN A 523 35.61 -20.06 14.52
N SER A 524 36.63 -19.90 13.66
CA SER A 524 37.63 -18.84 13.84
C SER A 524 37.58 -17.68 12.84
N LEU A 525 36.62 -17.67 11.91
CA LEU A 525 36.47 -16.59 10.89
C LEU A 525 35.10 -15.87 10.94
N ILE A 526 34.23 -16.19 11.91
CA ILE A 526 32.91 -15.57 12.09
C ILE A 526 32.87 -14.64 13.33
N LEU A 527 33.93 -14.62 14.15
CA LEU A 527 33.86 -14.03 15.49
C LEU A 527 33.95 -12.49 15.53
N GLU A 528 34.36 -11.83 14.45
CA GLU A 528 34.42 -10.36 14.40
C GLU A 528 33.16 -9.74 13.77
N ASP A 529 32.52 -10.41 12.81
CA ASP A 529 31.32 -9.91 12.13
C ASP A 529 30.02 -10.14 12.93
N ALA A 530 30.00 -11.19 13.76
CA ALA A 530 28.90 -11.44 14.68
C ALA A 530 28.74 -10.34 15.74
N LYS A 531 29.80 -9.60 16.12
CA LYS A 531 29.70 -8.54 17.14
C LYS A 531 29.02 -7.27 16.63
N ALA A 532 29.19 -6.93 15.35
CA ALA A 532 28.46 -5.83 14.73
C ALA A 532 26.99 -6.21 14.50
N ALA A 533 26.75 -7.42 13.99
CA ALA A 533 25.40 -7.97 13.82
C ALA A 533 24.67 -8.21 15.16
N ASP A 534 25.35 -8.62 16.22
CA ASP A 534 24.76 -8.83 17.55
C ASP A 534 24.57 -7.51 18.31
N TRP A 535 25.39 -6.47 18.07
CA TRP A 535 25.13 -5.13 18.58
C TRP A 535 23.87 -4.51 17.93
N VAL A 536 23.66 -4.75 16.63
CA VAL A 536 22.44 -4.34 15.92
C VAL A 536 21.23 -5.22 16.33
N ARG A 537 21.37 -6.54 16.49
CA ARG A 537 20.30 -7.42 17.02
C ARG A 537 19.88 -7.05 18.44
N ALA A 538 20.82 -6.72 19.31
CA ALA A 538 20.51 -6.32 20.69
C ALA A 538 19.68 -5.03 20.77
N ASN A 539 19.80 -4.15 19.76
CA ASN A 539 19.07 -2.88 19.67
C ASN A 539 17.87 -2.91 18.70
N VAL A 540 17.67 -3.98 17.94
CA VAL A 540 16.49 -4.15 17.08
C VAL A 540 15.37 -4.92 17.78
N MET A 541 15.64 -5.88 18.65
CA MET A 541 14.64 -6.40 19.60
C MET A 541 15.31 -7.10 20.78
N SER A 542 15.23 -6.52 21.98
CA SER A 542 15.43 -7.28 23.20
C SER A 542 14.37 -6.94 24.26
N ILE A 543 13.41 -7.87 24.40
CA ILE A 543 12.51 -7.96 25.54
C ILE A 543 13.04 -9.10 26.43
N ALA A 544 13.25 -8.81 27.71
CA ALA A 544 12.98 -9.76 28.78
C ALA A 544 11.94 -9.12 29.69
N TYR A 545 10.74 -9.68 29.75
CA TYR A 545 9.63 -9.24 30.61
C TYR A 545 9.37 -10.29 31.69
N ASP A 546 9.40 -9.89 32.96
CA ASP A 546 8.98 -10.70 34.10
C ASP A 546 7.52 -10.40 34.43
N SER A 547 6.66 -11.42 34.34
CA SER A 547 5.21 -11.31 34.51
C SER A 547 4.75 -11.24 35.97
N SER A 548 5.65 -11.23 36.96
CA SER A 548 5.28 -11.35 38.38
C SER A 548 5.41 -10.08 39.21
N ASN A 549 6.07 -9.01 38.74
CA ASN A 549 6.17 -7.75 39.50
C ASN A 549 6.46 -6.51 38.62
N PRO A 550 5.44 -5.78 38.14
CA PRO A 550 5.60 -4.68 37.18
C PRO A 550 6.19 -3.37 37.75
N CYS A 551 6.68 -3.34 39.01
CA CYS A 551 7.14 -2.10 39.65
C CYS A 551 8.48 -2.18 40.41
N HIS A 552 9.30 -3.22 40.25
CA HIS A 552 10.62 -3.26 40.91
C HIS A 552 11.78 -3.12 39.93
N VAL A 553 12.52 -2.01 40.03
CA VAL A 553 13.82 -1.78 39.37
C VAL A 553 14.94 -2.16 40.37
N PRO A 554 15.86 -3.10 40.08
CA PRO A 554 17.08 -3.27 40.86
C PRO A 554 18.15 -2.27 40.40
N GLY A 555 18.71 -1.49 41.34
CA GLY A 555 19.98 -0.78 41.15
C GLY A 555 19.91 0.74 40.94
N ILE A 556 19.32 1.47 41.89
CA ILE A 556 19.71 2.87 42.15
C ILE A 556 20.06 2.96 43.64
N GLU A 557 21.32 2.66 43.99
CA GLU A 557 21.87 3.14 45.25
C GLU A 557 22.47 4.53 45.01
N GLY A 558 21.88 5.51 45.69
CA GLY A 558 22.25 6.91 45.59
C GLY A 558 23.67 7.16 46.08
N ARG A 559 24.43 7.93 45.30
CA ARG A 559 25.66 8.56 45.76
C ARG A 559 25.27 9.74 46.66
N THR A 560 25.29 9.53 47.97
CA THR A 560 25.30 10.62 48.95
C THR A 560 26.61 11.40 48.84
N GLU A 561 26.53 12.68 48.49
CA GLU A 561 27.62 13.63 48.67
C GLU A 561 27.92 13.80 50.16
N GLN A 562 29.15 13.47 50.56
CA GLN A 562 29.68 13.88 51.87
C GLN A 562 30.16 15.33 51.78
N VAL A 563 29.40 16.23 52.41
CA VAL A 563 29.89 17.54 52.82
C VAL A 563 30.84 17.35 54.00
N HIS A 564 32.14 17.55 53.79
CA HIS A 564 33.11 17.67 54.87
C HIS A 564 33.21 19.14 55.27
N GLY A 565 32.58 19.48 56.40
CA GLY A 565 32.90 20.70 57.13
C GLY A 565 34.27 20.57 57.80
N LYS A 566 35.09 21.61 57.71
CA LYS A 566 36.17 21.86 58.67
C LYS A 566 36.07 23.30 59.14
N VAL A 567 35.94 23.42 60.46
CA VAL A 567 35.86 24.62 61.29
C VAL A 567 37.26 24.94 61.83
N GLU A 568 37.50 26.24 62.08
CA GLU A 568 38.59 26.88 62.86
C GLU A 568 40.00 26.79 62.27
N SER A 569 40.79 27.86 62.16
CA SER A 569 40.92 29.12 62.94
C SER A 569 41.20 30.34 62.07
#